data_AF-A0A439RUA6-F1
#
_entry.id   AF-A0A439RUA6-F1
#
_cell.length_a   1.000
_cell.length_b   1.000
_cell.length_c   1.000
_cell.angle_alpha   90.00
_cell.angle_beta   90.00
_cell.angle_gamma   90.00
#
_symmetry.space_group_name_H-M   'P 1'
#
loop_
_entity.id
_entity.type
_entity.pdbx_description
1 polymer ?
#
loop_
_entity_poly.entity_id
_entity_poly.type
_entity_poly.pdbx_seq_one_letter_code
_entity_poly.pdbx_strand_id
1 'polypeptide(L)'
;MMNMLDGALLLATEHKFRVLPVKPPAWGGPSIGKVPLIKDWVRLATTNADQIEKWWSQWPDANIGIATGKESGIFVLDVDVATGGLESAQQLFRQSAWPKVPIVRTGSGGLHFYFGYDGSFPLRNSASELAPGLDVRCEGGYVVAPPSLHASGTRYEWTN
;
A
#
# COMPACT_ATOMS: atom_id res chain seq x y z
N MET A 1 6.56 -13.92 14.33
CA MET A 1 6.10 -13.33 13.05
C MET A 1 4.92 -12.44 13.39
N MET A 2 4.94 -11.17 13.00
CA MET A 2 3.86 -10.21 13.27
C MET A 2 2.58 -10.68 12.56
N ASN A 3 1.45 -10.72 13.27
CA ASN A 3 0.16 -11.07 12.67
C ASN A 3 -0.47 -9.85 11.94
N MET A 4 -1.61 -10.02 11.28
CA MET A 4 -2.24 -8.91 10.51
C MET A 4 -2.76 -7.78 11.40
N LEU A 5 -3.30 -8.09 12.58
CA LEU A 5 -3.76 -7.08 13.53
C LEU A 5 -2.58 -6.29 14.08
N ASP A 6 -1.52 -6.97 14.53
CA ASP A 6 -0.30 -6.33 15.03
C ASP A 6 0.31 -5.39 13.97
N GLY A 7 0.33 -5.83 12.70
CA GLY A 7 0.80 -5.02 11.58
C GLY A 7 -0.08 -3.80 11.33
N ALA A 8 -1.40 -3.97 11.35
CA ALA A 8 -2.35 -2.86 11.17
C ALA A 8 -2.22 -1.82 12.29
N LEU A 9 -2.11 -2.28 13.55
CA LEU A 9 -1.92 -1.43 14.71
C LEU A 9 -0.57 -0.71 14.67
N LEU A 10 0.52 -1.37 14.30
CA LEU A 10 1.84 -0.74 14.14
C LEU A 10 1.78 0.41 13.12
N LEU A 11 1.23 0.16 11.94
CA LEU A 11 1.09 1.17 10.88
C LEU A 11 0.23 2.37 11.34
N ALA A 12 -0.86 2.11 12.06
CA ALA A 12 -1.75 3.14 12.55
C ALA A 12 -1.18 3.95 13.72
N THR A 13 -0.59 3.27 14.71
CA THR A 13 -0.23 3.88 15.99
C THR A 13 1.17 4.48 15.98
N GLU A 14 2.14 3.83 15.35
CA GLU A 14 3.53 4.30 15.29
C GLU A 14 3.77 5.19 14.06
N HIS A 15 3.21 4.82 12.91
CA HIS A 15 3.45 5.54 11.65
C HIS A 15 2.32 6.52 11.27
N LYS A 16 1.21 6.52 12.02
CA LYS A 16 0.03 7.38 11.77
C LYS A 16 -0.60 7.20 10.39
N PHE A 17 -0.44 6.02 9.78
CA PHE A 17 -1.08 5.68 8.52
C PHE A 17 -2.54 5.29 8.74
N ARG A 18 -3.44 5.85 7.93
CA ARG A 18 -4.85 5.48 7.92
C ARG A 18 -4.99 4.10 7.28
N VAL A 19 -5.29 3.08 8.08
CA VAL A 19 -5.40 1.71 7.62
C VAL A 19 -6.85 1.30 7.33
N LEU A 20 -7.00 0.26 6.51
CA LEU A 20 -8.29 -0.34 6.16
C LEU A 20 -8.13 -1.86 5.95
N PRO A 21 -9.16 -2.67 6.23
CA PRO A 21 -9.13 -4.10 5.97
C PRO A 21 -9.36 -4.38 4.47
N VAL A 22 -8.55 -5.27 3.91
CA VAL A 22 -8.57 -5.70 2.51
C VAL A 22 -8.81 -7.20 2.44
N LYS A 23 -9.60 -7.66 1.47
CA LYS A 23 -9.88 -9.08 1.27
C LYS A 23 -8.57 -9.86 1.12
N PRO A 24 -8.38 -10.97 1.86
CA PRO A 24 -7.24 -11.85 1.63
C PRO A 24 -7.40 -12.63 0.31
N PRO A 25 -6.29 -13.18 -0.24
CA PRO A 25 -6.35 -13.95 -1.48
C PRO A 25 -7.34 -15.11 -1.47
N ALA A 26 -7.49 -15.78 -0.32
CA ALA A 26 -8.37 -16.94 -0.15
C ALA A 26 -9.85 -16.65 -0.45
N TRP A 27 -10.27 -15.38 -0.45
CA TRP A 27 -11.67 -14.99 -0.68
C TRP A 27 -11.97 -14.63 -2.14
N GLY A 28 -10.98 -14.73 -3.03
CA GLY A 28 -11.14 -14.51 -4.47
C GLY A 28 -11.58 -13.09 -4.85
N GLY A 29 -12.25 -12.98 -6.00
CA GLY A 29 -12.77 -11.71 -6.55
C GLY A 29 -11.98 -11.17 -7.74
N PRO A 30 -12.38 -10.00 -8.26
CA PRO A 30 -11.83 -9.45 -9.50
C PRO A 30 -10.36 -9.01 -9.38
N SER A 31 -9.93 -8.62 -8.17
CA SER A 31 -8.53 -8.33 -7.85
C SER A 31 -8.16 -9.04 -6.55
N ILE A 32 -7.67 -10.27 -6.69
CA ILE A 32 -7.41 -11.20 -5.58
C ILE A 32 -6.44 -10.57 -4.58
N GLY A 33 -6.83 -10.54 -3.30
CA GLY A 33 -5.99 -10.01 -2.23
C GLY A 33 -5.93 -8.48 -2.11
N LYS A 34 -6.64 -7.76 -2.99
CA LYS A 34 -6.49 -6.29 -3.15
C LYS A 34 -7.78 -5.51 -2.97
N VAL A 35 -8.96 -6.14 -2.89
CA VAL A 35 -10.25 -5.43 -2.78
C VAL A 35 -10.58 -5.04 -1.33
N PRO A 36 -10.88 -3.77 -1.00
CA PRO A 36 -11.27 -3.36 0.35
C PRO A 36 -12.52 -4.09 0.86
N LEU A 37 -12.55 -4.40 2.16
CA LEU A 37 -13.71 -5.02 2.81
C LEU A 37 -14.80 -4.00 3.17
N ILE A 38 -14.45 -2.71 3.25
CA ILE A 38 -15.37 -1.62 3.53
C ILE A 38 -15.58 -0.77 2.27
N LYS A 39 -16.83 -0.42 1.95
CA LYS A 39 -17.19 0.27 0.70
C LYS A 39 -16.70 1.72 0.66
N ASP A 40 -16.92 2.47 1.74
CA ASP A 40 -16.55 3.89 1.86
C ASP A 40 -15.16 4.04 2.51
N TRP A 41 -14.20 3.23 2.06
CA TRP A 41 -12.88 3.14 2.68
C TRP A 41 -12.10 4.46 2.65
N VAL A 42 -12.31 5.29 1.63
CA VAL A 42 -11.64 6.60 1.49
C VAL A 42 -11.89 7.45 2.73
N ARG A 43 -13.14 7.48 3.20
CA ARG A 43 -13.53 8.23 4.40
C ARG A 43 -13.28 7.43 5.68
N LEU A 44 -13.41 6.12 5.63
CA LEU A 44 -13.45 5.27 6.82
C LEU A 44 -12.09 4.71 7.26
N ALA A 45 -11.07 4.65 6.39
CA ALA A 45 -9.71 4.25 6.77
C ALA A 45 -9.26 5.09 7.98
N THR A 46 -8.58 4.50 8.97
CA THR A 46 -8.45 5.15 10.27
C THR A 46 -7.12 4.81 10.96
N THR A 47 -6.74 5.63 11.94
CA THR A 47 -5.66 5.36 12.89
C THR A 47 -6.19 4.95 14.28
N ASN A 48 -7.52 4.91 14.46
CA ASN A 48 -8.14 4.54 15.73
C ASN A 48 -7.99 3.03 16.00
N ALA A 49 -7.22 2.69 17.04
CA ALA A 49 -6.92 1.32 17.45
C ALA A 49 -8.18 0.49 17.73
N ASP A 50 -9.15 1.02 18.47
CA ASP A 50 -10.40 0.30 18.81
C ASP A 50 -11.17 -0.13 17.54
N GLN A 51 -11.19 0.74 16.54
CA GLN A 51 -11.86 0.44 15.27
C GLN A 51 -11.08 -0.59 14.44
N ILE A 52 -9.75 -0.54 14.49
CA ILE A 52 -8.87 -1.51 13.82
C ILE A 52 -9.04 -2.89 14.48
N GLU A 53 -8.99 -2.97 15.81
CA GLU A 53 -9.24 -4.20 16.56
C GLU A 53 -10.61 -4.79 16.25
N LYS A 54 -11.65 -3.95 16.16
CA LYS A 54 -12.99 -4.39 15.77
C LYS A 54 -13.01 -4.99 14.36
N TRP A 55 -12.33 -4.38 13.39
CA TRP A 55 -12.27 -4.92 12.03
C TRP A 55 -11.54 -6.26 11.96
N TRP A 56 -10.41 -6.39 12.64
CA TRP A 56 -9.63 -7.63 12.63
C TRP A 56 -10.21 -8.72 13.55
N SER A 57 -11.04 -8.36 14.54
CA SER A 57 -11.88 -9.33 15.26
C SER A 57 -12.95 -9.93 14.34
N GLN A 58 -13.49 -9.13 13.42
CA GLN A 58 -14.48 -9.57 12.43
C GLN A 58 -13.82 -10.33 11.25
N TRP A 59 -12.63 -9.91 10.83
CA TRP A 59 -11.89 -10.48 9.71
C TRP A 59 -10.40 -10.71 10.08
N PRO A 60 -10.10 -11.76 10.86
CA PRO A 60 -8.74 -12.00 11.38
C PRO A 60 -7.66 -12.11 10.32
N ASP A 61 -8.02 -12.66 9.15
CA ASP A 61 -7.10 -12.88 8.04
C ASP A 61 -7.08 -11.73 7.02
N ALA A 62 -7.75 -10.61 7.29
CA ALA A 62 -7.76 -9.48 6.36
C ALA A 62 -6.34 -8.97 6.08
N ASN A 63 -6.04 -8.76 4.80
CA ASN A 63 -4.89 -7.98 4.40
C ASN A 63 -5.05 -6.53 4.89
N ILE A 64 -3.94 -5.81 4.97
CA ILE A 64 -3.88 -4.43 5.43
C ILE A 64 -3.74 -3.53 4.21
N GLY A 65 -4.65 -2.57 4.06
CA GLY A 65 -4.49 -1.43 3.17
C GLY A 65 -4.03 -0.20 3.94
N ILE A 66 -3.27 0.67 3.30
CA ILE A 66 -2.97 2.04 3.76
C ILE A 66 -3.59 3.02 2.78
N ALA A 67 -4.55 3.82 3.22
CA ALA A 67 -5.04 4.96 2.44
C ALA A 67 -3.92 6.01 2.32
N THR A 68 -3.51 6.31 1.10
CA THR A 68 -2.44 7.29 0.81
C THR A 68 -3.02 8.70 0.69
N GLY A 69 -2.15 9.70 0.64
CA GLY A 69 -2.52 11.11 0.64
C GLY A 69 -2.14 11.81 1.94
N LYS A 70 -2.53 13.08 2.05
CA LYS A 70 -2.08 14.00 3.11
C LYS A 70 -2.42 13.51 4.52
N GLU A 71 -3.53 12.79 4.68
CA GLU A 71 -3.98 12.34 5.99
C GLU A 71 -3.15 11.19 6.57
N SER A 72 -2.47 10.44 5.70
CA SER A 72 -1.42 9.48 6.09
C SER A 72 -0.01 10.06 5.94
N GLY A 73 0.11 11.31 5.49
CA GLY A 73 1.39 11.97 5.29
C GLY A 73 2.27 11.36 4.20
N ILE A 74 1.71 10.58 3.26
CA ILE A 74 2.49 9.83 2.26
C ILE A 74 1.87 9.79 0.88
N PHE A 75 2.72 9.69 -0.15
CA PHE A 75 2.36 9.10 -1.44
C PHE A 75 3.29 7.92 -1.72
N VAL A 76 2.87 7.02 -2.61
CA VAL A 76 3.64 5.83 -2.99
C VAL A 76 3.84 5.79 -4.49
N LEU A 77 5.08 5.56 -4.93
CA LEU A 77 5.36 5.11 -6.30
C LEU A 77 5.32 3.58 -6.32
N ASP A 78 4.31 3.05 -7.01
CA ASP A 78 4.07 1.62 -7.21
C ASP A 78 4.66 1.18 -8.55
N VAL A 79 5.68 0.33 -8.47
CA VAL A 79 6.46 -0.19 -9.60
C VAL A 79 5.97 -1.60 -9.92
N ASP A 80 5.14 -1.71 -10.94
CA ASP A 80 4.57 -2.98 -11.39
C ASP A 80 5.44 -3.64 -12.46
N VAL A 81 6.08 -4.75 -12.09
CA VAL A 81 6.93 -5.55 -12.99
C VAL A 81 6.15 -6.18 -14.14
N ALA A 82 4.84 -6.43 -13.98
CA ALA A 82 4.04 -7.05 -15.04
C ALA A 82 3.83 -6.12 -16.25
N THR A 83 4.03 -4.82 -16.06
CA THR A 83 3.75 -3.77 -17.05
C THR A 83 4.99 -2.93 -17.38
N GLY A 84 6.19 -3.45 -17.11
CA GLY A 84 7.47 -2.81 -17.45
C GLY A 84 7.94 -1.76 -16.44
N GLY A 85 7.38 -1.76 -15.23
CA GLY A 85 7.70 -0.77 -14.20
C GLY A 85 9.17 -0.75 -13.80
N LEU A 86 9.85 -1.90 -13.79
CA LEU A 86 11.26 -1.96 -13.39
C LEU A 86 12.17 -1.24 -14.39
N GLU A 87 11.97 -1.48 -15.68
CA GLU A 87 12.67 -0.79 -16.77
C GLU A 87 12.37 0.72 -16.74
N SER A 88 11.09 1.08 -16.55
CA SER A 88 10.66 2.47 -16.42
C SER A 88 11.31 3.16 -15.21
N ALA A 89 11.37 2.49 -14.05
CA ALA A 89 12.03 3.02 -12.85
C ALA A 89 13.54 3.18 -13.05
N GLN A 90 14.21 2.20 -13.67
CA GLN A 90 15.63 2.31 -14.02
C GLN A 90 15.90 3.50 -14.94
N GLN A 91 15.01 3.75 -15.91
CA GLN A 91 15.10 4.90 -16.80
C GLN A 91 14.87 6.21 -16.04
N LEU A 92 13.84 6.28 -15.20
CA LEU A 92 13.47 7.46 -14.41
C LEU A 92 14.60 7.87 -13.48
N PHE A 93 15.23 6.90 -12.82
CA PHE A 93 16.33 7.15 -11.89
C PHE A 93 17.70 7.07 -12.55
N ARG A 94 17.83 6.94 -13.87
CA ARG A 94 19.12 6.71 -14.56
C ARG A 94 20.19 7.76 -14.20
N GLN A 95 19.77 9.02 -14.05
CA GLN A 95 20.67 10.14 -13.75
C GLN A 95 20.79 10.45 -12.26
N SER A 96 20.17 9.63 -11.40
CA SER A 96 20.14 9.83 -9.95
C SER A 96 20.44 8.52 -9.21
N ALA A 97 20.69 8.59 -7.90
CA ALA A 97 20.62 7.38 -7.09
C ALA A 97 19.15 6.92 -6.97
N TRP A 98 18.95 5.63 -6.71
CA TRP A 98 17.63 5.16 -6.27
C TRP A 98 17.20 5.88 -4.99
N PRO A 99 15.91 6.22 -4.85
CA PRO A 99 15.42 6.91 -3.66
C PRO A 99 15.76 6.14 -2.38
N LYS A 100 16.36 6.82 -1.41
CA LYS A 100 16.62 6.27 -0.07
C LYS A 100 15.41 6.50 0.82
N VAL A 101 14.34 5.75 0.54
CA VAL A 101 13.06 5.80 1.24
C VAL A 101 12.66 4.41 1.72
N PRO A 102 11.65 4.27 2.61
CA PRO A 102 11.09 2.96 2.92
C PRO A 102 10.54 2.30 1.64
N ILE A 103 10.89 1.03 1.45
CA ILE A 103 10.49 0.24 0.29
C ILE A 103 9.79 -1.02 0.75
N VAL A 104 8.68 -1.33 0.09
CA VAL A 104 8.02 -2.64 0.21
C VAL A 104 8.24 -3.42 -1.07
N ARG A 105 8.75 -4.64 -0.93
CA ARG A 105 8.69 -5.63 -2.00
C ARG A 105 7.29 -6.25 -2.01
N THR A 106 6.64 -6.20 -3.16
CA THR A 106 5.32 -6.81 -3.37
C THR A 106 5.45 -8.30 -3.68
N GLY A 107 4.38 -9.07 -3.48
CA GLY A 107 4.41 -10.49 -3.77
C GLY A 107 4.46 -10.87 -5.26
N SER A 108 4.26 -9.91 -6.18
CA SER A 108 4.49 -10.10 -7.62
C SER A 108 5.93 -9.83 -8.04
N GLY A 109 6.78 -9.33 -7.15
CA GLY A 109 8.17 -8.93 -7.45
C GLY A 109 8.33 -7.43 -7.76
N GLY A 110 7.24 -6.66 -7.79
CA GLY A 110 7.27 -5.20 -7.87
C GLY A 110 7.68 -4.52 -6.56
N LEU A 111 7.74 -3.19 -6.58
CA LEU A 111 8.21 -2.36 -5.45
C LEU A 111 7.24 -1.21 -5.16
N HIS A 112 7.02 -0.91 -3.89
CA HIS A 112 6.38 0.33 -3.46
C HIS A 112 7.43 1.22 -2.78
N PHE A 113 7.64 2.44 -3.28
CA PHE A 113 8.50 3.45 -2.66
C PHE A 113 7.65 4.47 -1.92
N TYR A 114 7.85 4.64 -0.61
CA TYR A 114 7.02 5.50 0.25
C TYR A 114 7.67 6.87 0.44
N PHE A 115 7.02 7.93 -0.01
CA PHE A 115 7.51 9.30 0.11
C PHE A 115 6.61 10.11 1.05
N GLY A 116 7.21 11.04 1.78
CA GLY A 116 6.45 12.01 2.58
C GLY A 116 5.60 12.93 1.70
N TYR A 117 4.41 13.26 2.17
CA TYR A 117 3.45 14.11 1.48
C TYR A 117 2.56 14.87 2.47
N ASP A 118 2.73 16.18 2.52
CA ASP A 118 1.97 17.08 3.40
C ASP A 118 0.79 17.77 2.69
N GLY A 119 0.59 17.49 1.39
CA GLY A 119 -0.42 18.17 0.58
C GLY A 119 -0.02 19.58 0.12
N SER A 120 1.25 19.97 0.24
CA SER A 120 1.76 21.29 -0.19
C SER A 120 1.70 21.52 -1.70
N PHE A 121 1.57 20.46 -2.50
CA PHE A 121 1.37 20.53 -3.95
C PHE A 121 0.29 19.54 -4.39
N PRO A 122 -0.42 19.82 -5.50
CA PRO A 122 -1.46 18.91 -5.99
C PRO A 122 -0.82 17.64 -6.55
N LEU A 123 -1.02 16.51 -5.85
CA LEU A 123 -0.68 15.18 -6.36
C LEU A 123 -1.91 14.29 -6.34
N ARG A 124 -2.20 13.65 -7.48
CA ARG A 124 -3.35 12.76 -7.64
C ARG A 124 -2.90 11.32 -7.76
N ASN A 125 -3.79 10.39 -7.44
CA ASN A 125 -3.60 9.00 -7.81
C ASN A 125 -3.63 8.87 -9.35
N SER A 126 -2.63 8.20 -9.93
CA SER A 126 -2.53 7.97 -11.37
C SER A 126 -1.99 6.57 -11.68
N ALA A 127 -2.25 6.10 -12.89
CA ALA A 127 -1.77 4.81 -13.37
C ALA A 127 -1.02 4.98 -14.68
N SER A 128 0.25 4.58 -14.70
CA SER A 128 1.15 4.64 -15.86
C SER A 128 1.27 6.01 -16.56
N GLU A 129 0.96 7.11 -15.86
CA GLU A 129 1.09 8.47 -16.41
C GLU A 129 2.55 8.94 -16.44
N LEU A 130 3.38 8.47 -15.50
CA LEU A 130 4.81 8.78 -15.47
C LEU A 130 5.58 7.99 -16.54
N ALA A 131 5.29 6.69 -16.62
CA ALA A 131 5.81 5.74 -17.60
C ALA A 131 5.07 4.39 -17.41
N PRO A 132 5.17 3.45 -18.38
CA PRO A 132 4.56 2.12 -18.24
C PRO A 132 4.95 1.44 -16.93
N GLY A 133 3.95 0.96 -16.19
CA GLY A 133 4.13 0.25 -14.92
C GLY A 133 4.61 1.11 -13.75
N LEU A 134 4.57 2.44 -13.88
CA LEU A 134 4.77 3.38 -12.78
C LEU A 134 3.45 4.04 -12.40
N ASP A 135 2.89 3.62 -11.27
CA ASP A 135 1.66 4.14 -10.71
C ASP A 135 1.96 5.04 -9.52
N VAL A 136 1.22 6.15 -9.39
CA VAL A 136 1.27 7.00 -8.19
C VAL A 136 0.03 6.73 -7.36
N ARG A 137 0.23 6.28 -6.12
CA ARG A 137 -0.84 6.15 -5.12
C ARG A 137 -0.77 7.32 -4.15
N CYS A 138 -1.78 8.18 -4.21
CA CYS A 138 -1.84 9.39 -3.38
C CYS A 138 -3.30 9.63 -2.95
N GLU A 139 -3.80 10.86 -3.02
CA GLU A 139 -5.18 11.22 -2.71
C GLU A 139 -6.18 10.33 -3.46
N GLY A 140 -7.10 9.72 -2.71
CA GLY A 140 -8.10 8.78 -3.24
C GLY A 140 -7.57 7.41 -3.66
N GLY A 141 -6.29 7.11 -3.38
CA GLY A 141 -5.66 5.81 -3.57
C GLY A 141 -5.33 5.11 -2.25
N TYR A 142 -4.96 3.84 -2.33
CA TYR A 142 -4.38 3.07 -1.24
C TYR A 142 -3.36 2.06 -1.78
N VAL A 143 -2.54 1.52 -0.89
CA VAL A 143 -1.64 0.38 -1.17
C VAL A 143 -1.92 -0.78 -0.23
N VAL A 144 -1.63 -2.01 -0.67
CA VAL A 144 -1.57 -3.16 0.23
C VAL A 144 -0.20 -3.17 0.94
N ALA A 145 -0.21 -3.33 2.26
CA ALA A 145 0.96 -3.14 3.12
C ALA A 145 1.43 -4.45 3.78
N PRO A 146 2.71 -4.56 4.17
CA PRO A 146 3.20 -5.69 4.97
C PRO A 146 2.42 -5.87 6.28
N PRO A 147 2.23 -7.12 6.77
CA PRO A 147 2.71 -8.38 6.21
C PRO A 147 1.68 -9.09 5.31
N SER A 148 0.82 -8.34 4.62
CA SER A 148 -0.27 -8.86 3.76
C SER A 148 0.19 -9.96 2.80
N LEU A 149 -0.73 -10.84 2.42
CA LEU A 149 -0.49 -11.94 1.49
C LEU A 149 -0.91 -11.56 0.07
N HIS A 150 -0.01 -11.76 -0.90
CA HIS A 150 -0.32 -11.61 -2.33
C HIS A 150 -0.95 -12.90 -2.90
N ALA A 151 -1.63 -12.79 -4.04
CA ALA A 151 -2.24 -13.93 -4.74
C ALA A 151 -1.22 -15.02 -5.14
N SER A 152 0.07 -14.68 -5.25
CA SER A 152 1.16 -15.64 -5.49
C SER A 152 1.51 -16.49 -4.28
N GLY A 153 1.00 -16.18 -3.09
CA GLY A 153 1.41 -16.79 -1.82
C GLY A 153 2.62 -16.12 -1.16
N THR A 154 3.26 -15.15 -1.83
CA THR A 154 4.35 -14.36 -1.26
C THR A 154 3.79 -13.17 -0.45
N ARG A 155 4.44 -12.83 0.67
CA ARG A 155 4.04 -11.68 1.48
C ARG A 155 4.62 -10.37 0.96
N TYR A 156 3.90 -9.29 1.23
CA TYR A 156 4.46 -7.95 1.16
C TYR A 156 5.45 -7.77 2.31
N GLU A 157 6.65 -7.27 2.02
CA GLU A 157 7.75 -7.18 2.99
C GLU A 157 8.48 -5.85 2.87
N TRP A 158 8.77 -5.21 4.01
CA TRP A 158 9.71 -4.10 4.06
C TRP A 158 11.12 -4.62 3.73
N THR A 159 11.87 -3.89 2.89
CA THR A 159 13.20 -4.36 2.42
C THR A 159 14.38 -3.86 3.24
N ASN A 160 14.14 -2.97 4.21
CA ASN A 160 15.16 -2.27 4.98
C ASN A 160 14.84 -2.28 6.47
#